data_AF-A0A3S1CJF5-F1
#
_entry.id   AF-A0A3S1CJF5-F1
#
_cell.length_a   1.000
_cell.length_b   1.000
_cell.length_c   1.000
_cell.angle_alpha   90.00
_cell.angle_beta   90.00
_cell.angle_gamma   90.00
#
_symmetry.space_group_name_H-M   'P 1'
#
loop_
_entity.id
_entity.type
_entity.pdbx_description
1 polymer ?
#
loop_
_entity_poly.entity_id
_entity_poly.type
_entity_poly.pdbx_seq_one_letter_code
_entity_poly.pdbx_strand_id
1 'polypeptide(L)' 'MAPNSLRITHQDDKIQLSWQTGQSAPRSAPPVIFEHPFDEETLTSLRWYLEKFLPFPYGIFPDKAKKLEQKF' A
#
# COMPACT_ATOMS: atom_id res chain seq x y z
N MET A 1 -5.46 26.75 9.45
CA MET A 1 -4.12 26.18 9.72
C MET A 1 -3.97 24.94 8.84
N ALA A 2 -2.91 24.84 8.04
CA ALA A 2 -2.68 23.64 7.25
C ALA A 2 -2.23 22.49 8.18
N PRO A 3 -2.84 21.30 8.10
CA PRO A 3 -2.51 20.19 8.99
C PRO A 3 -1.09 19.68 8.72
N ASN A 4 -0.46 19.13 9.75
CA ASN A 4 0.79 18.40 9.56
C ASN A 4 0.50 17.08 8.85
N SER A 5 1.36 16.69 7.91
CA SER A 5 1.22 15.43 7.19
C SER A 5 2.52 14.64 7.21
N LEU A 6 2.39 13.33 7.43
CA LEU A 6 3.45 12.35 7.22
C LEU A 6 3.19 11.66 5.89
N ARG A 7 4.16 11.74 4.98
CA ARG A 7 4.14 11.01 3.71
C ARG A 7 5.14 9.86 3.78
N ILE A 8 4.66 8.67 3.47
CA ILE A 8 5.47 7.45 3.37
C ILE A 8 5.56 7.12 1.88
N THR A 9 6.78 7.07 1.35
CA THR A 9 7.04 6.70 -0.04
C THR A 9 7.83 5.41 -0.07
N HIS A 10 7.36 4.43 -0.84
CA HIS A 10 8.05 3.16 -1.06
C HIS A 10 8.65 3.17 -2.46
N GLN A 11 9.98 3.08 -2.57
CA GLN A 11 10.72 2.97 -3.82
C GLN A 11 11.67 1.78 -3.73
N ASP A 12 11.44 0.79 -4.60
CA ASP A 12 12.18 -0.49 -4.59
C ASP A 12 12.15 -1.13 -3.19
N ASP A 13 13.31 -1.41 -2.60
CA ASP A 13 13.46 -1.97 -1.24
C ASP A 13 13.68 -0.89 -0.16
N LYS A 14 13.27 0.36 -0.42
CA LYS A 14 13.50 1.48 0.49
C LYS A 14 12.22 2.23 0.80
N ILE A 15 12.05 2.54 2.08
CA ILE A 15 11.02 3.44 2.57
C ILE A 15 11.66 4.79 2.87
N GLN A 16 11.07 5.85 2.31
CA GLN A 16 11.40 7.23 2.63
C GLN A 16 10.22 7.89 3.35
N LEU A 17 10.53 8.46 4.52
CA LEU A 17 9.58 9.22 5.32
C LEU A 17 9.80 10.71 5.08
N SER A 18 8.72 11.44 4.80
CA SER A 18 8.74 12.90 4.69
C SER A 18 7.68 13.50 5.60
N TRP A 19 8.08 14.46 6.43
CA TRP A 19 7.19 15.20 7.31
C TRP A 19 6.99 16.62 6.78
N GLN A 20 5.75 17.06 6.68
CA GLN A 20 5.39 18.41 6.26
C GLN A 20 4.59 19.10 7.35
N THR A 21 5.03 20.29 7.78
CA THR A 21 4.31 21.14 8.72
C THR A 21 3.64 22.29 7.98
N GLY A 22 2.31 22.25 7.87
CA GLY A 22 1.54 23.26 7.15
C GLY A 22 1.95 23.40 5.68
N GLN A 23 2.33 24.62 5.26
CA GLN A 23 2.83 24.92 3.91
C GLN A 23 4.37 24.92 3.81
N SER A 24 5.08 24.46 4.84
CA SER A 24 6.55 24.40 4.81
C SER A 24 7.03 23.33 3.83
N ALA A 25 8.27 23.46 3.36
CA ALA A 25 8.91 22.42 2.54
C ALA A 25 8.95 21.07 3.31
N PRO A 26 8.70 19.94 2.64
CA PRO A 26 8.79 18.61 3.26
C PRO A 26 10.21 18.34 3.77
N ARG A 27 10.31 17.85 5.01
CA ARG A 27 11.57 17.36 5.59
C ARG A 27 11.63 15.85 5.42
N SER A 28 12.59 15.38 4.63
CA SER A 28 12.79 13.96 4.40
C SER A 28 13.78 13.37 5.42
N ALA A 29 13.41 12.24 6.01
CA ALA A 29 14.34 11.41 6.76
C ALA A 29 15.21 10.58 5.79
N PRO A 30 16.38 10.09 6.23
CA PRO A 30 17.17 9.13 5.47
C PRO A 30 16.31 7.91 5.09
N PRO A 31 16.46 7.37 3.87
CA PRO A 31 15.74 6.18 3.46
C PRO A 31 16.18 4.98 4.30
N VAL A 32 15.22 4.18 4.75
CA VAL A 32 15.46 2.93 5.46
C VAL A 32 15.22 1.76 4.52
N ILE A 33 16.04 0.71 4.65
CA ILE A 33 15.82 -0.53 3.91
C ILE A 33 14.54 -1.17 4.46
N PHE A 34 13.62 -1.52 3.56
CA PHE A 34 12.43 -2.26 3.87
C PHE A 34 12.67 -3.72 3.55
N GLU A 35 12.95 -4.52 4.58
CA GLU A 35 13.01 -5.95 4.45
C GLU A 35 11.58 -6.48 4.45
N HIS A 36 11.14 -7.02 3.31
CA HIS A 36 9.81 -7.60 3.21
C HIS A 36 9.73 -8.80 4.19
N PRO A 37 8.73 -8.85 5.08
CA PRO A 37 8.62 -9.94 6.07
C PRO A 37 8.27 -11.30 5.45
N PHE A 38 8.08 -11.35 4.13
CA PHE A 38 7.72 -12.56 3.40
C PHE A 38 8.79 -12.84 2.37
N ASP A 39 9.20 -14.09 2.29
CA ASP A 39 10.07 -14.60 1.24
C ASP A 39 9.34 -14.62 -0.11
N GLU A 40 10.07 -14.67 -1.22
CA GLU A 40 9.51 -14.70 -2.59
C GLU A 40 8.53 -15.87 -2.80
N GLU A 41 8.78 -17.03 -2.19
CA GLU A 41 7.88 -18.18 -2.27
C GLU A 41 6.55 -17.89 -1.56
N THR A 42 6.62 -17.22 -0.41
CA THR A 42 5.45 -16.82 0.37
C THR A 42 4.66 -15.74 -0.36
N LEU A 43 5.34 -14.79 -0.99
CA LEU A 43 4.71 -13.76 -1.83
C LEU A 43 4.01 -14.36 -3.05
N THR A 44 4.63 -15.35 -3.68
CA THR A 44 4.04 -16.08 -4.82
C THR A 44 2.81 -16.85 -4.40
N SER A 45 2.88 -17.54 -3.27
CA SER A 45 1.75 -18.29 -2.70
C SER A 45 0.61 -17.37 -2.27
N LEU A 46 0.94 -16.23 -1.65
CA LEU A 46 -0.02 -15.21 -1.24
C LEU A 46 -0.69 -14.58 -2.46
N ARG A 47 0.07 -14.28 -3.52
CA ARG A 47 -0.47 -13.81 -4.80
C ARG A 47 -1.48 -14.81 -5.36
N TRP A 48 -1.13 -16.09 -5.46
CA TRP A 48 -2.05 -17.13 -5.93
C TRP A 48 -3.30 -17.25 -5.05
N TYR A 49 -3.14 -17.20 -3.74
CA TYR A 49 -4.24 -17.24 -2.79
C TYR A 49 -5.19 -16.05 -2.98
N LEU A 50 -4.64 -14.83 -3.07
CA LEU A 50 -5.42 -13.63 -3.32
C LEU A 50 -6.11 -13.69 -4.70
N GLU A 51 -5.43 -14.11 -5.76
CA GLU A 51 -6.02 -14.23 -7.10
C GLU A 51 -7.16 -15.27 -7.17
N LYS A 52 -7.03 -16.40 -6.45
CA LYS A 52 -8.02 -17.49 -6.48
C LYS A 52 -9.17 -17.32 -5.49
N PHE A 53 -8.89 -16.86 -4.28
CA PHE A 53 -9.87 -16.78 -3.18
C PHE A 53 -10.44 -15.39 -2.99
N LEU A 54 -9.72 -14.35 -3.39
CA LEU A 54 -10.20 -12.98 -3.48
C LEU A 54 -10.17 -12.51 -4.94
N PRO A 55 -10.99 -13.08 -5.84
CA PRO A 55 -11.32 -12.44 -7.12
C PRO A 55 -12.18 -11.18 -6.84
N PHE A 56 -11.69 -10.30 -5.99
CA PHE A 56 -12.41 -9.22 -5.38
C PHE A 56 -11.85 -7.90 -5.87
N PRO A 57 -12.58 -7.19 -6.74
CA PRO A 57 -12.09 -6.02 -7.45
C PRO A 57 -12.24 -4.73 -6.63
N TYR A 58 -11.94 -4.76 -5.33
CA TYR A 58 -12.24 -3.64 -4.43
C TYR A 58 -11.42 -2.36 -4.71
N GLY A 59 -10.33 -2.45 -5.46
CA GLY A 59 -9.54 -1.28 -5.84
C GLY A 59 -9.89 -0.68 -7.20
N ILE A 60 -10.20 -1.51 -8.20
CA ILE A 60 -10.21 -1.09 -9.62
C ILE A 60 -11.62 -1.11 -10.24
N PHE A 61 -12.54 -1.94 -9.73
CA PHE A 61 -13.92 -1.99 -10.26
C PHE A 61 -14.94 -2.07 -9.11
N PRO A 62 -15.28 -0.94 -8.47
CA PRO A 62 -16.19 -0.90 -7.33
C PRO A 62 -17.58 -1.50 -7.64
N ASP A 63 -18.08 -1.31 -8.86
CA ASP A 63 -19.33 -1.91 -9.34
C ASP A 63 -19.30 -3.44 -9.41
N LYS A 64 -18.16 -4.03 -9.78
CA LYS A 64 -18.02 -5.49 -9.82
C LYS A 64 -17.92 -6.09 -8.42
N ALA A 65 -17.29 -5.37 -7.49
CA ALA A 65 -17.14 -5.82 -6.11
C ALA A 65 -18.51 -5.88 -5.40
N LYS A 66 -19.32 -4.83 -5.58
CA LYS A 66 -20.68 -4.74 -5.02
C LYS A 66 -21.63 -5.83 -5.53
N LYS A 67 -21.46 -6.28 -6.78
CA LYS A 67 -22.24 -7.40 -7.36
C LYS A 67 -21.84 -8.77 -6.82
N LEU A 68 -20.59 -8.92 -6.37
CA LEU A 68 -20.11 -10.17 -5.80
C LEU A 68 -20.58 -10.32 -4.34
N GLU A 69 -20.60 -9.23 -3.56
CA GLU A 69 -21.11 -9.21 -2.18
C GLU A 69 -22.59 -9.58 -2.06
N GLN A 70 -23.41 -9.30 -3.08
CA GLN A 70 -24.84 -9.67 -3.05
C GLN A 70 -25.10 -11.14 -3.40
N LYS A 71 -24.07 -11.90 -3.77
CA LYS A 71 -24.18 -13.30 -4.18
C LYS A 71 -23.83 -14.30 -3.07
N PHE A 72 -23.23 -13.81 -1.98
CA PHE A 72 -22.94 -14.55 -0.75
C PHE A 72 -23.76 -13.97 0.39
#